data_AF-F1L7I3-F1
#
_entry.id   AF-F1L7I3-F1
#
_cell.length_a   1.000
_cell.length_b   1.000
_cell.length_c   1.000
_cell.angle_alpha   90.00
_cell.angle_beta   90.00
_cell.angle_gamma   90.00
#
_symmetry.space_group_name_H-M   'P 1'
#
loop_
_entity.id
_entity.type
_entity.pdbx_description
1 polymer ?
#
loop_
_entity_poly.entity_id
_entity_poly.type
_entity_poly.pdbx_seq_one_letter_code
_entity_poly.pdbx_strand_id
1 'polypeptide(L)'
;MASVSLLRALPRLYISRTALPQFVRAFSTCRALFAERRYTKKHEWVSVDGEIGTVGITVFAQEALGDIVYAELPDIGTELAAGDTAAAVESVKAASDVYSPISGTVTEKNTQVEANPSLINKSTYEHGWLYKLKVKNADELQELMDENAYETFKKQEEEAHS
;
A
#
# COMPACT_ATOMS: atom_id res chain seq x y z
N MET A 1 60.02 16.90 -68.03
CA MET A 1 59.24 17.59 -66.98
C MET A 1 58.37 16.56 -66.28
N ALA A 2 58.43 16.54 -64.94
CA ALA A 2 57.61 15.77 -63.97
C ALA A 2 57.68 14.23 -64.04
N SER A 3 57.64 13.45 -62.95
CA SER A 3 57.91 13.66 -61.53
C SER A 3 57.90 12.28 -60.86
N VAL A 4 58.97 11.95 -60.13
CA VAL A 4 59.03 11.32 -58.79
C VAL A 4 58.08 10.13 -58.44
N SER A 5 58.71 8.96 -58.32
CA SER A 5 58.81 8.03 -57.17
C SER A 5 57.60 7.49 -56.36
N LEU A 6 57.86 6.25 -55.90
CA LEU A 6 57.54 5.62 -54.61
C LEU A 6 56.37 4.61 -54.53
N LEU A 7 56.79 3.34 -54.42
CA LEU A 7 56.10 2.24 -53.75
C LEU A 7 55.45 2.70 -52.43
N ARG A 8 54.20 2.31 -52.22
CA ARG A 8 53.60 2.21 -50.89
C ARG A 8 52.84 0.90 -50.75
N ALA A 9 53.38 0.02 -49.91
CA ALA A 9 52.67 -1.09 -49.32
C ALA A 9 51.54 -0.57 -48.43
N LEU A 10 50.36 -1.20 -48.49
CA LEU A 10 49.25 -0.93 -47.57
C LEU A 10 49.14 -2.05 -46.53
N PRO A 11 48.78 -1.72 -45.28
CA PRO A 11 48.87 -2.61 -44.14
C PRO A 11 47.69 -3.58 -44.06
N ARG A 12 47.96 -4.73 -43.43
CA ARG A 12 47.02 -5.75 -43.02
C ARG A 12 46.07 -5.17 -41.97
N LEU A 13 44.79 -5.04 -42.30
CA LEU A 13 43.75 -4.58 -41.37
C LEU A 13 43.62 -5.56 -40.20
N TYR A 14 43.59 -5.01 -38.97
CA TYR A 14 43.48 -5.73 -37.71
C TYR A 14 42.34 -5.10 -36.88
N ILE A 15 41.59 -5.97 -36.18
CA ILE A 15 40.58 -5.73 -35.10
C ILE A 15 39.32 -4.94 -35.55
N SER A 16 38.09 -5.23 -35.13
CA SER A 16 37.63 -5.79 -33.86
C SER A 16 36.28 -6.48 -33.99
N ARG A 17 36.14 -7.68 -33.41
CA ARG A 17 34.83 -8.29 -33.14
C ARG A 17 34.31 -7.70 -31.83
N THR A 18 33.51 -6.65 -31.92
CA THR A 18 32.69 -6.22 -30.78
C THR A 18 31.49 -7.16 -30.68
N ALA A 19 31.53 -8.08 -29.71
CA ALA A 19 30.39 -8.84 -29.27
C ALA A 19 29.48 -7.92 -28.44
N LEU A 20 28.23 -7.74 -28.88
CA LEU A 20 27.18 -7.10 -28.08
C LEU A 20 26.32 -8.20 -27.47
N PRO A 21 26.23 -8.34 -26.13
CA PRO A 21 25.30 -9.24 -25.49
C PRO A 21 24.13 -8.41 -24.95
N GLN A 22 23.01 -8.33 -25.64
CA GLN A 22 21.78 -7.85 -25.00
C GLN A 22 20.56 -8.54 -25.61
N PHE A 23 19.88 -9.36 -24.81
CA PHE A 23 18.61 -8.99 -24.18
C PHE A 23 18.00 -10.26 -23.60
N VAL A 24 18.23 -10.48 -22.30
CA VAL A 24 17.41 -11.41 -21.52
C VAL A 24 16.03 -10.77 -21.44
N ARG A 25 15.01 -11.41 -22.00
CA ARG A 25 13.61 -11.02 -21.80
C ARG A 25 13.29 -11.26 -20.32
N ALA A 26 13.23 -10.20 -19.53
CA ALA A 26 12.63 -10.25 -18.21
C ALA A 26 11.14 -10.55 -18.37
N PHE A 27 10.66 -11.62 -17.73
CA PHE A 27 9.24 -11.89 -17.55
C PHE A 27 8.69 -10.84 -16.58
N SER A 28 8.11 -9.77 -17.11
CA SER A 28 7.33 -8.82 -16.32
C SER A 28 5.90 -9.30 -16.29
N THR A 29 5.55 -10.11 -15.30
CA THR A 29 4.15 -10.23 -14.89
C THR A 29 3.78 -8.93 -14.19
N CYS A 30 3.31 -7.92 -14.94
CA CYS A 30 2.48 -6.88 -14.36
C CYS A 30 1.24 -7.57 -13.81
N ARG A 31 1.36 -8.04 -12.56
CA ARG A 31 0.23 -8.44 -11.73
C ARG A 31 -0.63 -7.19 -11.67
N ALA A 32 -1.77 -7.22 -12.36
CA ALA A 32 -2.77 -6.16 -12.29
C ALA A 32 -2.87 -5.72 -10.82
N LEU A 33 -2.70 -4.44 -10.57
CA LEU A 33 -2.75 -3.86 -9.23
C LEU A 33 -4.20 -4.01 -8.77
N PHE A 34 -4.49 -5.12 -8.09
CA PHE A 34 -5.84 -5.47 -7.66
C PHE A 34 -6.20 -4.64 -6.43
N ALA A 35 -7.38 -4.02 -6.48
CA ALA A 35 -8.10 -3.46 -5.34
C ALA A 35 -8.59 -4.56 -4.37
N GLU A 36 -7.68 -5.46 -3.98
CA GLU A 36 -7.93 -6.51 -3.01
C GLU A 36 -7.64 -5.95 -1.61
N ARG A 37 -8.60 -6.15 -0.69
CA ARG A 37 -8.45 -5.68 0.69
C ARG A 37 -7.46 -6.57 1.44
N ARG A 38 -6.57 -5.92 2.19
CA ARG A 38 -5.58 -6.54 3.07
C ARG A 38 -5.82 -6.08 4.50
N TYR A 39 -5.45 -6.92 5.46
CA TYR A 39 -5.81 -6.77 6.86
C TYR A 39 -4.60 -6.83 7.79
N THR A 40 -4.63 -6.03 8.85
CA THR A 40 -3.64 -6.08 9.93
C THR A 40 -4.16 -6.97 11.06
N LYS A 41 -3.25 -7.35 11.97
CA LYS A 41 -3.61 -8.04 13.22
C LYS A 41 -4.33 -7.13 14.23
N LYS A 42 -4.36 -5.82 13.98
CA LYS A 42 -5.07 -4.83 14.81
C LYS A 42 -6.44 -4.47 14.23
N HIS A 43 -6.95 -5.28 13.31
CA HIS A 43 -8.26 -5.11 12.69
C HIS A 43 -8.41 -3.81 11.89
N GLU A 44 -7.32 -3.31 11.32
CA GLU A 44 -7.34 -2.32 10.24
C GLU A 44 -7.37 -3.02 8.88
N TRP A 45 -7.80 -2.29 7.86
CA TRP A 45 -7.74 -2.74 6.48
C TRP A 45 -7.16 -1.67 5.56
N VAL A 46 -6.55 -2.12 4.46
CA VAL A 46 -6.16 -1.30 3.33
C VAL A 46 -6.61 -1.94 2.02
N SER A 47 -7.13 -1.14 1.09
CA SER A 47 -7.36 -1.54 -0.30
C SER A 47 -6.58 -0.61 -1.21
N VAL A 48 -5.78 -1.16 -2.11
CA VAL A 48 -4.89 -0.39 -2.98
C VAL A 48 -5.40 -0.40 -4.42
N ASP A 49 -5.69 0.79 -4.94
CA ASP A 49 -6.00 1.01 -6.35
C ASP A 49 -4.90 1.89 -6.97
N GLY A 50 -4.09 1.29 -7.84
CA GLY A 50 -2.90 1.93 -8.39
C GLY A 50 -1.88 2.31 -7.31
N GLU A 51 -1.68 3.61 -7.10
CA GLU A 51 -0.76 4.16 -6.09
C GLU A 51 -1.48 4.61 -4.80
N ILE A 52 -2.81 4.48 -4.73
CA ILE A 52 -3.62 5.01 -3.64
C ILE A 52 -4.13 3.86 -2.77
N GLY A 53 -3.71 3.87 -1.50
CA GLY A 53 -4.24 2.98 -0.47
C GLY A 53 -5.37 3.67 0.30
N THR A 54 -6.55 3.06 0.32
CA THR A 54 -7.68 3.48 1.17
C THR A 54 -7.66 2.66 2.44
N VAL A 55 -7.70 3.33 3.59
CA VAL A 55 -7.53 2.70 4.92
C VAL A 55 -8.79 2.89 5.77
N GLY A 56 -9.12 1.88 6.57
CA GLY A 56 -10.16 1.98 7.60
C GLY A 56 -10.04 0.88 8.67
N ILE A 57 -11.02 0.82 9.58
CA ILE A 57 -11.15 -0.30 10.54
C ILE A 57 -12.15 -1.33 10.05
N THR A 58 -12.02 -2.58 10.49
CA THR A 58 -12.89 -3.68 10.05
C THR A 58 -14.22 -3.72 10.81
N VAL A 59 -15.17 -4.53 10.31
CA VAL A 59 -16.46 -4.77 10.98
C VAL A 59 -16.25 -5.32 12.40
N PHE A 60 -15.29 -6.23 12.58
CA PHE A 60 -14.96 -6.78 13.89
C PHE A 60 -14.51 -5.70 14.88
N ALA A 61 -13.64 -4.78 14.44
CA ALA A 61 -13.17 -3.67 15.27
C ALA A 61 -14.30 -2.75 15.72
N GLN A 62 -15.16 -2.32 14.78
CA GLN A 62 -16.24 -1.41 15.12
C GLN A 62 -17.32 -2.08 16.00
N GLU A 63 -17.57 -3.38 15.83
CA GLU A 63 -18.48 -4.13 16.72
C GLU A 63 -17.94 -4.21 18.15
N ALA A 64 -16.63 -4.44 18.30
CA ALA A 64 -15.97 -4.46 19.60
C ALA A 64 -16.03 -3.09 20.30
N LEU A 65 -15.92 -1.99 19.55
CA LEU A 65 -16.06 -0.63 20.08
C LEU A 65 -17.51 -0.25 20.38
N GLY A 66 -18.47 -0.78 19.62
CA GLY A 66 -19.87 -0.40 19.66
C GLY A 66 -20.15 0.90 18.89
N ASP A 67 -21.15 1.66 19.32
CA ASP A 67 -21.57 2.89 18.63
C ASP A 67 -20.48 3.96 18.67
N ILE A 68 -19.85 4.23 17.52
CA ILE A 68 -18.77 5.20 17.38
C ILE A 68 -19.37 6.61 17.35
N VAL A 69 -18.86 7.47 18.21
CA VAL A 69 -19.34 8.85 18.42
C VAL A 69 -18.30 9.90 18.07
N TYR A 70 -17.04 9.50 17.89
CA TYR A 70 -15.95 10.40 17.53
C TYR A 70 -14.89 9.70 16.67
N ALA A 71 -14.28 10.46 15.75
CA ALA A 71 -13.16 10.02 14.94
C ALA A 71 -12.23 11.22 14.68
N GLU A 72 -10.94 11.03 14.95
CA GLU A 72 -9.87 11.97 14.63
C GLU A 72 -9.00 11.37 13.52
N LEU A 73 -8.91 12.07 12.39
CA LEU A 73 -8.26 11.58 11.17
C LEU A 73 -6.96 12.35 10.91
N PRO A 74 -5.97 11.75 10.24
CA PRO A 74 -4.71 12.42 9.97
C PRO A 74 -4.90 13.57 8.97
N ASP A 75 -4.09 14.62 9.09
CA ASP A 75 -4.08 15.71 8.14
C ASP A 75 -3.47 15.29 6.79
N ILE A 76 -3.97 15.89 5.71
CA ILE A 76 -3.41 15.71 4.38
C ILE A 76 -1.95 16.20 4.35
N GLY A 77 -1.07 15.39 3.78
CA GLY A 77 0.38 15.65 3.74
C GLY A 77 1.16 15.00 4.87
N THR A 78 0.49 14.42 5.87
CA THR A 78 1.14 13.64 6.93
C THR A 78 1.89 12.45 6.34
N GLU A 79 3.15 12.28 6.71
CA GLU A 79 3.93 11.09 6.38
C GLU A 79 3.74 10.04 7.48
N LEU A 80 3.41 8.81 7.08
CA LEU A 80 3.20 7.69 7.98
C LEU A 80 4.12 6.54 7.58
N ALA A 81 4.77 5.92 8.54
CA ALA A 81 5.37 4.60 8.38
C ALA A 81 4.35 3.51 8.75
N ALA A 82 4.55 2.30 8.23
CA ALA A 82 3.78 1.14 8.64
C ALA A 82 3.88 0.95 10.17
N GLY A 83 2.73 0.84 10.83
CA GLY A 83 2.62 0.72 12.29
C GLY A 83 2.59 2.04 13.06
N ASP A 84 2.72 3.19 12.42
CA ASP A 84 2.53 4.49 13.09
C ASP A 84 1.06 4.72 13.47
N THR A 85 0.81 5.40 14.58
CA THR A 85 -0.53 5.87 14.93
C THR A 85 -0.97 6.93 13.92
N ALA A 86 -2.06 6.67 13.21
CA ALA A 86 -2.56 7.52 12.13
C ALA A 86 -3.85 8.25 12.49
N ALA A 87 -4.74 7.61 13.24
CA ALA A 87 -6.06 8.13 13.61
C ALA A 87 -6.47 7.61 15.00
N ALA A 88 -7.56 8.16 15.54
CA ALA A 88 -8.22 7.64 16.73
C ALA A 88 -9.73 7.54 16.50
N VAL A 89 -10.36 6.50 17.03
CA VAL A 89 -11.81 6.29 17.00
C VAL A 89 -12.33 6.05 18.42
N GLU A 90 -13.45 6.67 18.76
CA GLU A 90 -14.02 6.56 20.11
C GLU A 90 -15.52 6.28 20.08
N SER A 91 -15.94 5.42 21.00
CA SER A 91 -17.32 5.15 21.37
C SER A 91 -17.59 5.66 22.78
N VAL A 92 -18.84 5.50 23.23
CA VAL A 92 -19.19 5.78 24.64
C VAL A 92 -18.56 4.78 25.62
N LYS A 93 -18.01 3.66 25.11
CA LYS A 93 -17.50 2.55 25.92
C LYS A 93 -15.98 2.44 25.89
N ALA A 94 -15.35 2.80 24.78
CA ALA A 94 -13.93 2.59 24.55
C ALA A 94 -13.37 3.64 23.58
N ALA A 95 -12.06 3.81 23.61
CA ALA A 95 -11.30 4.55 22.63
C ALA A 95 -10.22 3.61 22.06
N SER A 96 -9.93 3.72 20.78
CA SER A 96 -8.84 2.99 20.13
C SER A 96 -8.08 3.87 19.16
N ASP A 97 -6.76 3.79 19.26
CA ASP A 97 -5.88 4.24 18.19
C ASP A 97 -6.05 3.34 16.96
N VAL A 98 -5.83 3.94 15.79
CA VAL A 98 -5.80 3.27 14.48
C VAL A 98 -4.42 3.43 13.91
N TYR A 99 -3.78 2.32 13.57
CA TYR A 99 -2.41 2.32 13.06
C TYR A 99 -2.39 2.28 11.54
N SER A 100 -1.34 2.81 10.94
CA SER A 100 -1.16 2.77 9.49
C SER A 100 -0.75 1.36 9.05
N PRO A 101 -1.50 0.71 8.14
CA PRO A 101 -1.18 -0.64 7.69
C PRO A 101 0.07 -0.67 6.79
N ILE A 102 0.39 0.43 6.13
CA ILE A 102 1.51 0.57 5.18
C ILE A 102 2.06 2.00 5.22
N SER A 103 3.32 2.15 4.82
CA SER A 103 4.03 3.41 4.73
C SER A 103 3.53 4.27 3.56
N GLY A 104 3.32 5.56 3.80
CA GLY A 104 2.73 6.45 2.82
C GLY A 104 2.70 7.93 3.19
N THR A 105 2.11 8.72 2.30
CA THR A 105 1.74 10.12 2.60
C THR A 105 0.24 10.28 2.46
N VAL A 106 -0.44 10.81 3.47
CA VAL A 106 -1.89 11.02 3.46
C VAL A 106 -2.27 11.99 2.35
N THR A 107 -3.17 11.56 1.46
CA THR A 107 -3.65 12.35 0.31
C THR A 107 -5.07 12.85 0.50
N GLU A 108 -5.87 12.15 1.31
CA GLU A 108 -7.28 12.46 1.53
C GLU A 108 -7.71 11.99 2.93
N LYS A 109 -8.57 12.74 3.60
CA LYS A 109 -9.26 12.32 4.82
C LYS A 109 -10.77 12.36 4.62
N ASN A 110 -11.50 11.43 5.21
CA ASN A 110 -12.95 11.35 5.08
C ASN A 110 -13.65 12.31 6.04
N THR A 111 -13.83 13.56 5.62
CA THR A 111 -14.52 14.60 6.41
C THR A 111 -15.97 14.26 6.72
N GLN A 112 -16.61 13.34 5.96
CA GLN A 112 -17.96 12.88 6.28
C GLN A 112 -17.98 12.01 7.53
N VAL A 113 -16.92 11.23 7.77
CA VAL A 113 -16.76 10.43 8.99
C VAL A 113 -16.49 11.33 10.20
N GLU A 114 -15.66 12.38 10.07
CA GLU A 114 -15.47 13.36 11.15
C GLU A 114 -16.79 14.05 11.53
N ALA A 115 -17.63 14.38 10.54
CA ALA A 115 -18.92 15.01 10.77
C ALA A 115 -20.02 14.03 11.25
N ASN A 116 -19.93 12.76 10.85
CA ASN A 116 -20.89 11.71 11.22
C ASN A 116 -20.16 10.36 11.45
N PRO A 117 -19.59 10.16 12.67
CA PRO A 117 -18.80 8.97 12.98
C PRO A 117 -19.58 7.65 12.87
N SER A 118 -20.92 7.68 12.95
CA SER A 118 -21.77 6.49 12.78
C SER A 118 -21.67 5.83 11.40
N LEU A 119 -21.07 6.51 10.41
CA LEU A 119 -20.76 5.91 9.11
C LEU A 119 -19.79 4.73 9.23
N ILE A 120 -18.87 4.76 10.20
CA ILE A 120 -17.93 3.65 10.45
C ILE A 120 -18.70 2.38 10.85
N ASN A 121 -19.74 2.50 11.67
CA ASN A 121 -20.60 1.37 12.04
C ASN A 121 -21.52 0.93 10.89
N LYS A 122 -22.13 1.87 10.16
CA LYS A 122 -23.18 1.57 9.16
C LYS A 122 -22.65 1.12 7.80
N SER A 123 -21.44 1.54 7.44
CA SER A 123 -20.91 1.40 6.09
C SER A 123 -19.39 1.24 6.11
N THR A 124 -18.89 0.37 6.99
CA THR A 124 -17.48 0.21 7.36
C THR A 124 -16.50 0.22 6.19
N TYR A 125 -16.83 -0.50 5.11
CA TYR A 125 -15.95 -0.65 3.96
C TYR A 125 -16.22 0.30 2.79
N GLU A 126 -17.37 0.98 2.77
CA GLU A 126 -17.80 1.80 1.62
C GLU A 126 -17.73 3.30 1.96
N HIS A 127 -18.50 3.75 2.96
CA HIS A 127 -18.53 5.16 3.37
C HIS A 127 -17.77 5.43 4.68
N GLY A 128 -17.39 4.38 5.40
CA GLY A 128 -16.68 4.41 6.69
C GLY A 128 -15.15 4.32 6.59
N TRP A 129 -14.57 4.43 5.38
CA TRP A 129 -13.13 4.57 5.24
C TRP A 129 -12.64 5.84 5.94
N LEU A 130 -11.41 5.81 6.47
CA LEU A 130 -10.89 6.86 7.33
C LEU A 130 -10.04 7.85 6.52
N TYR A 131 -9.00 7.35 5.86
CA TYR A 131 -8.10 8.19 5.06
C TYR A 131 -7.57 7.41 3.86
N LYS A 132 -7.02 8.15 2.90
CA LYS A 132 -6.25 7.59 1.79
C LYS A 132 -4.82 8.09 1.85
N LEU A 133 -3.91 7.25 1.41
CA LEU A 133 -2.49 7.56 1.32
C LEU A 133 -1.94 7.22 -0.05
N LYS A 134 -0.90 7.94 -0.46
CA LYS A 134 -0.03 7.54 -1.55
C LYS A 134 0.97 6.52 -1.01
N VAL A 135 0.95 5.31 -1.54
CA VAL A 135 1.80 4.19 -1.09
C VAL A 135 3.27 4.51 -1.38
N LYS A 136 4.12 4.44 -0.35
CA LYS A 136 5.58 4.59 -0.50
C LYS A 136 6.27 3.24 -0.77
N ASN A 137 5.79 2.18 -0.15
CA ASN A 137 6.36 0.84 -0.29
C ASN A 137 5.26 -0.21 -0.49
N ALA A 138 5.11 -0.73 -1.71
CA ALA A 138 4.07 -1.71 -2.03
C ALA A 138 4.38 -3.12 -1.50
N ASP A 139 5.64 -3.42 -1.17
CA ASP A 139 6.03 -4.75 -0.69
C ASP A 139 5.47 -5.05 0.71
N GLU A 140 5.18 -4.02 1.50
CA GLU A 140 4.54 -4.13 2.82
C GLU A 140 3.16 -4.80 2.76
N LEU A 141 2.46 -4.72 1.61
CA LEU A 141 1.19 -5.42 1.40
C LEU A 141 1.32 -6.95 1.49
N GLN A 142 2.51 -7.50 1.24
CA GLN A 142 2.77 -8.94 1.32
C GLN A 142 2.86 -9.44 2.76
N GLU A 143 3.10 -8.54 3.72
CA GLU A 143 3.14 -8.85 5.15
C GLU A 143 1.73 -8.86 5.78
N LEU A 144 0.75 -8.31 5.07
CA LEU A 144 -0.63 -8.22 5.51
C LEU A 144 -1.43 -9.48 5.15
N MET A 145 -2.46 -9.74 5.96
CA MET A 145 -3.36 -10.87 5.75
C MET A 145 -4.29 -10.59 4.57
N ASP A 146 -4.56 -11.62 3.78
CA ASP A 146 -5.72 -11.63 2.88
C ASP A 146 -7.01 -11.92 3.66
N GLU A 147 -8.15 -11.86 2.97
CA GLU A 147 -9.47 -12.13 3.53
C GLU A 147 -9.54 -13.48 4.26
N ASN A 148 -9.03 -14.55 3.66
CA ASN A 148 -9.16 -15.89 4.21
C ASN A 148 -8.28 -16.08 5.46
N ALA A 149 -7.06 -15.54 5.43
CA ALA A 149 -6.18 -15.50 6.59
C ALA A 149 -6.81 -14.70 7.73
N TYR A 150 -7.42 -13.55 7.42
CA TYR A 150 -8.10 -12.71 8.41
C TYR A 150 -9.33 -13.39 9.03
N GLU A 151 -10.16 -14.07 8.23
CA GLU A 151 -11.30 -14.85 8.74
C GLU A 151 -10.87 -15.97 9.69
N THR A 152 -9.74 -16.63 9.38
CA THR A 152 -9.17 -17.64 10.29
C THR A 152 -8.65 -16.99 11.57
N PHE A 153 -7.98 -15.85 11.47
CA PHE A 153 -7.47 -15.09 12.62
C PHE A 153 -8.58 -14.66 13.57
N LYS A 154 -9.69 -14.09 13.07
CA LYS A 154 -10.83 -13.67 13.90
C LYS A 154 -11.42 -14.82 14.72
N LYS A 155 -11.63 -15.99 14.09
CA LYS A 155 -12.16 -17.17 14.78
C LYS A 155 -11.25 -17.63 15.92
N GLN A 156 -9.94 -17.59 15.69
CA GLN A 156 -8.97 -17.96 16.72
C GLN A 156 -9.00 -16.98 17.90
N GLU A 157 -9.17 -15.68 17.66
CA GLU A 157 -9.31 -14.69 18.73
C GLU A 157 -10.62 -14.84 19.52
N GLU A 158 -11.73 -15.11 18.83
CA GLU A 158 -13.04 -15.39 19.46
C GLU A 158 -12.98 -16.63 20.36
N GLU A 159 -12.34 -17.71 19.89
CA GLU A 159 -12.14 -18.94 20.66
C GLU A 159 -11.20 -18.73 21.85
N ALA A 160 -10.17 -17.88 21.71
CA ALA A 160 -9.24 -17.58 22.79
C ALA A 160 -9.84 -16.72 23.92
N HIS A 161 -10.92 -15.98 23.64
CA HIS A 161 -11.63 -15.13 24.61
C HIS A 161 -12.94 -15.76 25.15
N SER A 162 -13.26 -16.99 24.72
CA SER A 162 -14.38 -17.79 25.21
C SER A 162 -13.97 -18.72 26.35
#